data_AF-A0A5S3USI2-F1
#
_entry.id   AF-A0A5S3USI2-F1
#
_cell.length_a   1.000
_cell.length_b   1.000
_cell.length_c   1.000
_cell.angle_alpha   90.00
_cell.angle_beta   90.00
_cell.angle_gamma   90.00
#
_symmetry.space_group_name_H-M   'P 1'
#
loop_
_entity.id
_entity.type
_entity.pdbx_description
1 polymer ?
#
loop_
_entity_poly.entity_id
_entity_poly.type
_entity_poly.pdbx_seq_one_letter_code
_entity_poly.pdbx_strand_id
1 'polypeptide(L)'
;MIKRILGATLLAASFASSAVTDIGLGTLTGVKVYDFTSNKEIRLYFGNDVQYEMTGCNKTATITYSKHSADKINHFLSMALAAYMSGKKVRLTSASDNCEVSLMSLQETRF
;
A
#
# COMPACT_ATOMS: atom_id res chain seq x y z
N MET A 1 2.35 29.22 -39.31
CA MET A 1 1.60 29.29 -38.03
C MET A 1 1.38 27.95 -37.31
N ILE A 2 1.90 26.81 -37.79
CA ILE A 2 1.67 25.47 -37.19
C ILE A 2 2.77 25.02 -36.18
N LYS A 3 3.98 25.61 -36.22
CA LYS A 3 5.11 25.19 -35.36
C LYS A 3 5.06 25.67 -33.91
N ARG A 4 4.16 26.58 -33.54
CA ARG A 4 4.05 27.12 -32.16
C ARG A 4 3.04 26.40 -31.28
N ILE A 5 2.23 25.50 -31.84
CA ILE A 5 1.19 24.78 -31.11
C ILE A 5 1.72 23.47 -30.48
N LEU A 6 2.80 22.89 -31.03
CA LEU A 6 3.40 21.66 -30.48
C LEU A 6 4.15 21.84 -29.15
N GLY A 7 4.60 23.07 -28.83
CA GLY A 7 5.34 23.34 -27.59
C GLY A 7 4.45 23.50 -26.35
N ALA A 8 3.15 23.79 -26.54
CA ALA A 8 2.23 24.06 -25.44
C ALA A 8 1.56 22.78 -24.89
N THR A 9 1.54 21.68 -25.66
CA THR A 9 0.88 20.43 -25.25
C THR A 9 1.75 19.50 -24.40
N LEU A 10 3.09 19.65 -24.39
CA LEU A 10 3.97 18.82 -23.55
C LEU A 10 4.03 19.25 -22.07
N LEU A 11 3.57 20.45 -21.72
CA LEU A 11 3.60 20.96 -20.34
C LEU A 11 2.38 20.59 -19.49
N ALA A 12 1.30 20.09 -20.11
CA ALA A 12 0.05 19.79 -19.42
C ALA A 12 -0.08 18.34 -18.94
N ALA A 13 0.84 17.44 -19.32
CA ALA A 13 0.74 16.02 -18.98
C ALA A 13 1.43 15.63 -17.65
N SER A 14 2.06 16.57 -16.96
CA SER A 14 3.01 16.26 -15.88
C SER A 14 2.42 16.10 -14.46
N PHE A 15 1.10 16.20 -14.26
CA PHE A 15 0.53 16.32 -12.90
C PHE A 15 -0.61 15.36 -12.55
N ALA A 16 -0.85 14.31 -13.33
CA ALA A 16 -1.73 13.23 -12.89
C ALA A 16 -0.96 12.27 -11.96
N SER A 17 -0.50 12.75 -10.80
CA SER A 17 -0.08 11.83 -9.74
C SER A 17 -1.34 11.16 -9.21
N SER A 18 -1.50 9.85 -9.44
CA SER A 18 -2.45 9.05 -8.69
C SER A 18 -2.16 9.28 -7.21
N ALA A 19 -3.06 9.96 -6.50
CA ALA A 19 -2.88 10.22 -5.09
C ALA A 19 -2.81 8.86 -4.39
N VAL A 20 -1.63 8.51 -3.91
CA VAL A 20 -1.42 7.28 -3.14
C VAL A 20 -2.16 7.47 -1.81
N THR A 21 -3.21 6.70 -1.59
CA THR A 21 -4.06 6.82 -0.41
C THR A 21 -3.55 5.93 0.70
N ASP A 22 -3.55 6.45 1.92
CA ASP A 22 -3.19 5.65 3.09
C ASP A 22 -4.28 4.61 3.33
N ILE A 23 -3.88 3.34 3.42
CA ILE A 23 -4.74 2.29 3.98
C ILE A 23 -4.72 2.42 5.50
N GLY A 24 -3.56 2.72 6.07
CA GLY A 24 -3.37 2.99 7.49
C GLY A 24 -1.91 3.17 7.89
N LEU A 25 -1.70 3.81 9.04
CA LEU A 25 -0.42 3.95 9.74
C LEU A 25 -0.57 3.44 11.17
N GLY A 26 0.12 2.38 11.55
CA GLY A 26 0.03 1.85 12.91
C GLY A 26 0.80 0.55 13.11
N THR A 27 0.70 -0.02 14.31
CA THR A 27 1.26 -1.35 14.58
C THR A 27 0.43 -2.45 13.92
N LEU A 28 1.09 -3.53 13.51
CA LEU A 28 0.40 -4.75 13.07
C LEU A 28 0.15 -5.66 14.28
N THR A 29 -1.05 -6.20 14.38
CA THR A 29 -1.44 -7.22 15.37
C THR A 29 -1.62 -8.60 14.73
N GLY A 30 -1.55 -8.69 13.41
CA GLY A 30 -1.59 -9.96 12.70
C GLY A 30 -1.08 -9.87 11.27
N VAL A 31 -0.37 -10.92 10.85
CA VAL A 31 0.05 -11.18 9.48
C VAL A 31 -0.39 -12.60 9.14
N LYS A 32 -1.35 -12.76 8.22
CA LYS A 32 -1.89 -14.06 7.83
C LYS A 32 -1.61 -14.34 6.36
N VAL A 33 -1.02 -15.49 6.08
CA VAL A 33 -0.77 -15.96 4.71
C VAL A 33 -1.85 -16.96 4.34
N TYR A 34 -2.57 -16.68 3.26
CA TYR A 34 -3.56 -17.57 2.68
C TYR A 34 -3.02 -18.09 1.35
N ASP A 35 -2.88 -19.42 1.25
CA ASP A 35 -2.35 -20.09 0.06
C ASP A 35 -3.37 -21.07 -0.53
N PHE A 36 -4.60 -20.61 -0.72
CA PHE A 36 -5.64 -21.43 -1.33
C PHE A 36 -5.49 -21.43 -2.86
N THR A 37 -5.89 -22.52 -3.51
CA THR A 37 -5.80 -22.66 -4.97
C THR A 37 -6.51 -21.53 -5.75
N SER A 38 -7.63 -21.03 -5.23
CA SER A 38 -8.42 -19.97 -5.87
C SER A 38 -8.11 -18.56 -5.38
N ASN A 39 -7.42 -18.42 -4.24
CA ASN A 39 -7.06 -17.11 -3.70
C ASN A 39 -5.79 -17.20 -2.84
N LYS A 40 -4.71 -16.61 -3.37
CA LYS A 40 -3.43 -16.47 -2.67
C LYS A 40 -3.25 -15.01 -2.28
N GLU A 41 -3.28 -14.74 -0.99
CA GLU A 41 -3.17 -13.39 -0.44
C GLU A 41 -2.48 -13.38 0.92
N ILE A 42 -1.88 -12.24 1.28
CA ILE A 42 -1.44 -11.95 2.64
C ILE A 42 -2.40 -10.91 3.20
N ARG A 43 -2.98 -11.17 4.37
CA ARG A 43 -3.83 -10.22 5.08
C ARG A 43 -3.11 -9.67 6.30
N LEU A 44 -3.06 -8.35 6.39
CA LEU A 44 -2.44 -7.59 7.46
C LEU A 44 -3.55 -7.00 8.32
N TYR A 45 -3.35 -7.02 9.64
CA TYR A 45 -4.30 -6.51 10.62
C TYR A 45 -3.60 -5.47 11.47
N PHE A 46 -4.17 -4.26 11.52
CA PHE A 46 -3.67 -3.20 12.38
C PHE A 46 -4.18 -3.34 13.82
N GLY A 47 -3.43 -2.75 14.75
CA GLY A 47 -3.85 -2.52 16.11
C GLY A 47 -4.87 -1.38 16.24
N ASN A 48 -5.26 -1.11 17.48
CA ASN A 48 -6.17 0.01 17.78
C ASN A 48 -5.50 1.38 17.67
N ASP A 49 -4.18 1.43 17.53
CA ASP A 49 -3.37 2.64 17.37
C ASP A 49 -3.31 3.15 15.92
N VAL A 50 -4.01 2.48 14.99
CA VAL A 50 -4.02 2.85 13.58
C VAL A 50 -4.56 4.26 13.36
N GLN A 51 -3.84 5.01 12.53
CA GLN A 51 -4.15 6.35 12.09
C GLN A 51 -4.33 6.36 10.58
N TYR A 52 -5.05 7.35 10.05
CA TYR A 52 -5.30 7.51 8.61
C TYR A 52 -5.87 6.25 7.96
N GLU A 53 -6.74 5.54 8.69
CA GLU A 53 -7.40 4.34 8.18
C GLU A 53 -8.30 4.68 7.00
N MET A 54 -8.16 3.92 5.91
CA MET A 54 -9.07 4.02 4.77
C MET A 54 -10.45 3.45 5.13
N THR A 55 -11.49 4.25 4.87
CA THR A 55 -12.88 3.83 5.04
C THR A 55 -13.16 2.53 4.26
N GLY A 56 -13.78 1.55 4.93
CA GLY A 56 -14.13 0.26 4.34
C GLY A 56 -13.05 -0.83 4.49
N CYS A 57 -11.84 -0.48 4.92
CA CYS A 57 -10.78 -1.46 5.16
C CYS A 57 -10.79 -2.09 6.55
N ASN A 58 -11.54 -1.54 7.51
CA ASN A 58 -11.79 -2.13 8.82
C ASN A 58 -10.52 -2.63 9.53
N LYS A 59 -9.49 -1.77 9.58
CA LYS A 59 -8.16 -2.05 10.14
C LYS A 59 -7.42 -3.20 9.46
N THR A 60 -7.71 -3.47 8.19
CA THR A 60 -7.05 -4.52 7.42
C THR A 60 -6.44 -4.00 6.13
N ALA A 61 -5.43 -4.73 5.64
CA ALA A 61 -4.88 -4.55 4.31
C ALA A 61 -4.63 -5.92 3.67
N THR A 62 -4.66 -5.97 2.34
CA THR A 62 -4.51 -7.17 1.54
C THR A 62 -3.35 -7.00 0.56
N ILE A 63 -2.54 -8.05 0.42
CA ILE A 63 -1.53 -8.18 -0.62
C ILE A 63 -1.92 -9.40 -1.45
N THR A 64 -2.41 -9.18 -2.66
CA THR A 64 -2.81 -10.26 -3.57
C THR A 64 -1.62 -10.72 -4.39
N TYR A 65 -1.29 -12.02 -4.37
CA TYR A 65 -0.10 -12.54 -5.08
C TYR A 65 -0.14 -12.25 -6.58
N SER A 66 -1.31 -12.33 -7.21
CA SER A 66 -1.46 -12.09 -8.65
C SER A 66 -1.29 -10.62 -9.08
N LYS A 67 -1.23 -9.68 -8.12
CA LYS A 67 -1.09 -8.24 -8.40
C LYS A 67 0.33 -7.71 -8.21
N HIS A 68 1.25 -8.51 -7.70
CA HIS A 68 2.64 -8.10 -7.44
C HIS A 68 3.62 -9.16 -7.94
N SER A 69 4.86 -8.75 -8.22
CA SER A 69 5.93 -9.72 -8.52
C SER A 69 6.30 -10.53 -7.27
N ALA A 70 6.88 -11.71 -7.46
CA ALA A 70 7.34 -12.56 -6.35
C ALA A 70 8.32 -11.82 -5.42
N ASP A 71 9.24 -11.03 -5.98
CA ASP A 71 10.18 -10.22 -5.19
C ASP A 71 9.47 -9.19 -4.33
N LYS A 72 8.42 -8.54 -4.87
CA LYS A 72 7.63 -7.54 -4.15
C LYS A 72 6.78 -8.19 -3.05
N ILE A 73 6.23 -9.39 -3.31
CA ILE A 73 5.55 -10.19 -2.28
C ILE A 73 6.51 -10.56 -1.15
N ASN A 74 7.70 -11.06 -1.47
CA ASN A 74 8.72 -11.43 -0.49
C ASN A 74 9.15 -10.21 0.34
N HIS A 75 9.33 -9.06 -0.31
CA HIS A 75 9.64 -7.80 0.36
C HIS A 75 8.52 -7.38 1.34
N PHE A 76 7.26 -7.36 0.89
CA PHE A 76 6.13 -7.02 1.75
C PHE A 76 5.97 -7.98 2.92
N LEU A 77 6.06 -9.29 2.70
CA LEU A 77 5.94 -10.28 3.76
C LEU A 77 7.06 -10.11 4.80
N SER A 78 8.30 -9.93 4.33
CA SER A 78 9.46 -9.76 5.22
C SER A 78 9.33 -8.49 6.07
N MET A 79 8.91 -7.37 5.47
CA MET A 79 8.68 -6.12 6.18
C MET A 79 7.51 -6.22 7.17
N ALA A 80 6.39 -6.81 6.76
CA ALA A 80 5.23 -6.99 7.63
C ALA A 80 5.57 -7.84 8.86
N LEU A 81 6.28 -8.95 8.68
CA LEU A 81 6.72 -9.81 9.78
C LEU A 81 7.71 -9.09 10.69
N ALA A 82 8.68 -8.36 10.13
CA ALA A 82 9.63 -7.58 10.92
C ALA A 82 8.94 -6.48 11.74
N ALA A 83 7.99 -5.76 11.16
CA ALA A 83 7.18 -4.77 11.85
C ALA A 83 6.35 -5.39 12.97
N TYR A 84 5.63 -6.48 12.67
CA TYR A 84 4.82 -7.22 13.63
C TYR A 84 5.64 -7.70 14.83
N MET A 85 6.80 -8.31 14.58
CA MET A 85 7.67 -8.82 15.65
C MET A 85 8.33 -7.71 16.48
N SER A 86 8.67 -6.59 15.85
CA SER A 86 9.35 -5.47 16.54
C SER A 86 8.39 -4.49 17.21
N GLY A 87 7.08 -4.61 16.97
CA GLY A 87 6.08 -3.64 17.44
C GLY A 87 6.24 -2.25 16.79
N LYS A 88 7.01 -2.13 15.71
CA LYS A 88 7.17 -0.87 14.97
C LYS A 88 5.95 -0.59 14.10
N LYS A 89 5.67 0.69 13.89
CA LYS A 89 4.59 1.12 13.01
C LYS A 89 4.94 0.95 11.54
N VAL A 90 3.94 0.56 10.75
CA VAL A 90 3.99 0.55 9.29
C VAL A 90 3.00 1.52 8.71
N ARG A 91 3.40 2.18 7.64
CA ARG A 91 2.50 2.89 6.74
C ARG A 91 2.22 2.00 5.54
N LEU A 92 0.94 1.69 5.31
CA LEU A 92 0.47 0.96 4.15
C LEU A 92 -0.32 1.92 3.26
N THR A 93 -0.03 1.90 1.98
CA THR A 93 -0.74 2.74 1.01
C THR A 93 -1.23 1.93 -0.17
N SER A 94 -2.30 2.42 -0.81
CA SER A 94 -2.86 1.87 -2.04
C SER A 94 -2.71 2.84 -3.19
N ALA A 95 -2.59 2.29 -4.40
CA ALA A 95 -2.64 3.05 -5.65
C ALA A 95 -4.09 3.35 -6.09
N SER A 96 -5.08 2.86 -5.34
CA SER A 96 -6.52 2.99 -5.62
C SER A 96 -7.30 3.01 -4.31
N ASP A 97 -8.59 3.37 -4.33
CA ASP A 97 -9.43 3.39 -3.12
C ASP A 97 -9.90 1.98 -2.72
N ASN A 98 -8.94 1.12 -2.36
CA ASN A 98 -9.17 -0.21 -1.83
C ASN A 98 -8.04 -0.59 -0.87
N CYS A 99 -8.20 -1.74 -0.20
CA CYS A 99 -7.27 -2.22 0.81
C CYS A 99 -6.05 -2.95 0.22
N GLU A 100 -5.79 -2.85 -1.09
CA GLU A 100 -4.65 -3.51 -1.73
C GLU A 100 -3.36 -2.71 -1.49
N VAL A 101 -2.40 -3.31 -0.79
CA VAL A 101 -1.11 -2.67 -0.51
C VAL A 101 -0.33 -2.48 -1.81
N SER A 102 -0.05 -1.23 -2.15
CA SER A 102 0.80 -0.84 -3.27
C SER A 102 2.20 -0.46 -2.83
N LEU A 103 2.33 0.06 -1.60
CA LEU A 103 3.59 0.38 -0.94
C LEU A 103 3.49 0.17 0.58
N MET A 104 4.60 -0.24 1.18
CA MET A 104 4.76 -0.47 2.61
C MET A 104 6.07 0.18 3.09
N SER A 105 6.01 0.92 4.19
CA SER A 105 7.19 1.49 4.83
C SER A 105 7.13 1.34 6.34
N LEU A 106 8.29 1.18 6.98
CA LEU A 106 8.42 1.37 8.43
C LEU A 106 8.44 2.87 8.71
N GLN A 107 7.47 3.35 9.49
CA GLN A 107 7.29 4.78 9.70
C GLN A 107 6.56 5.03 11.01
N GLU A 108 7.12 5.87 11.88
CA GLU A 108 6.51 6.20 13.18
C GLU A 108 5.50 7.36 13.08
N THR A 109 5.73 8.29 12.14
CA THR A 109 4.92 9.50 11.94
C THR A 109 4.75 9.80 10.45
N ARG A 110 3.55 10.23 10.04
CA ARG A 110 3.28 10.72 8.67
C ARG A 110 3.83 12.13 8.48
N PHE A 111 4.49 12.38 7.34
CA PHE A 111 4.95 13.70 6.90
C PHE A 111 4.17 14.12 5.66
#